data_AF-A0A1M5JJ86-F1
#
_entry.id   AF-A0A1M5JJ86-F1
#
_cell.length_a   1.000
_cell.length_b   1.000
_cell.length_c   1.000
_cell.angle_alpha   90.00
_cell.angle_beta   90.00
_cell.angle_gamma   90.00
#
_symmetry.space_group_name_H-M   'P 1'
#
loop_
_entity.id
_entity.type
_entity.pdbx_description
1 polymer ?
#
loop_
_entity_poly.entity_id
_entity_poly.type
_entity_poly.pdbx_seq_one_letter_code
_entity_poly.pdbx_strand_id
1 'polypeptide(L)'
;MKKTILLILLMAASFVFSQTNTIQIINFSQFNIKFTLISNNSSVYGMDCVPVIFNEDPVTLLSGNSVTYSQHNLSQNVIPAITKWRVYSANGNDTTYDLLTGASVPLADYSLTSWATIEMFTPAGEQVRLGRFCSPNATSGYYTLPSGYTINASWSTLNGNVLVVIT
;
A
#
# COMPACT_ATOMS: atom_id res chain seq x y z
N MET A 1 -7.52 33.61 24.88
CA MET A 1 -8.41 33.04 23.84
C MET A 1 -7.78 33.02 22.45
N LYS A 2 -7.20 34.11 21.91
CA LYS A 2 -6.51 34.08 20.58
C LYS A 2 -5.37 33.05 20.47
N LYS A 3 -4.56 32.86 21.52
CA LYS A 3 -3.44 31.92 21.52
C LYS A 3 -3.87 30.44 21.51
N THR A 4 -5.00 30.12 22.14
CA THR A 4 -5.56 28.76 22.19
C THR A 4 -6.18 28.34 20.86
N ILE A 5 -6.84 29.27 20.17
CA ILE A 5 -7.38 29.04 18.82
C ILE A 5 -6.24 28.80 17.82
N LEU A 6 -5.12 29.54 17.92
CA LEU A 6 -3.95 29.34 17.06
C LEU A 6 -3.35 27.94 17.25
N LEU A 7 -3.27 27.46 18.50
CA LEU A 7 -2.74 26.13 18.81
C LEU A 7 -3.65 25.02 18.27
N ILE A 8 -4.97 25.17 18.38
CA ILE A 8 -5.96 24.25 17.80
C ILE A 8 -5.90 24.30 16.26
N LEU A 9 -5.68 25.46 15.65
CA LEU A 9 -5.52 25.58 14.19
C LEU A 9 -4.21 24.94 13.69
N LEU A 10 -3.10 25.08 14.45
CA LEU A 10 -1.82 24.43 14.15
C LEU A 10 -1.88 22.91 14.34
N MET A 11 -2.61 22.44 15.35
CA MET A 11 -2.90 21.01 15.54
C MET A 11 -3.84 20.48 14.46
N ALA A 12 -4.85 21.25 14.03
CA ALA A 12 -5.73 20.87 12.92
C ALA A 12 -4.98 20.84 11.57
N ALA A 13 -4.04 21.78 11.35
CA ALA A 13 -3.23 21.86 10.14
C ALA A 13 -2.20 20.72 10.02
N SER A 14 -1.85 20.03 11.11
CA SER A 14 -0.97 18.85 11.08
C SER A 14 -1.69 17.56 10.64
N PHE A 15 -3.03 17.57 10.51
CA PHE A 15 -3.80 16.44 9.97
C PHE A 15 -3.98 16.48 8.44
N VAL A 16 -3.43 17.47 7.74
CA VAL A 16 -3.77 17.74 6.32
C VAL A 16 -2.96 16.88 5.33
N PHE A 17 -2.02 16.06 5.79
CA PHE A 17 -1.20 15.20 4.93
C PHE A 17 -1.33 13.71 5.25
N SER A 18 -2.53 13.25 5.59
CA SER A 18 -2.78 11.82 5.80
C SER A 18 -3.09 11.12 4.48
N GLN A 19 -2.54 9.91 4.27
CA GLN A 19 -2.98 9.02 3.20
C GLN A 19 -4.51 8.81 3.33
N THR A 20 -5.27 9.23 2.32
CA THR A 20 -6.73 9.27 2.36
C THR A 20 -7.39 8.06 1.72
N ASN A 21 -6.67 7.36 0.84
CA ASN A 21 -7.20 6.27 0.04
C ASN A 21 -6.86 4.90 0.64
N THR A 22 -7.84 3.99 0.64
CA THR A 22 -7.71 2.65 1.20
C THR A 22 -7.31 1.62 0.15
N ILE A 23 -6.74 0.49 0.58
CA ILE A 23 -6.73 -0.77 -0.18
C ILE A 23 -7.50 -1.83 0.60
N GLN A 24 -8.46 -2.46 -0.06
CA GLN A 24 -9.13 -3.65 0.43
C GLN A 24 -8.65 -4.86 -0.36
N ILE A 25 -8.32 -5.93 0.35
CA ILE A 25 -7.90 -7.21 -0.22
C ILE A 25 -8.86 -8.26 0.28
N ILE A 26 -9.47 -9.03 -0.63
CA ILE A 26 -10.43 -10.07 -0.31
C ILE A 26 -9.93 -11.38 -0.91
N ASN A 27 -9.79 -12.41 -0.06
CA ASN A 27 -9.34 -13.73 -0.47
C ASN A 27 -10.49 -14.74 -0.40
N PHE A 28 -11.17 -14.94 -1.52
CA PHE A 28 -12.16 -16.01 -1.72
C PHE A 28 -11.54 -17.32 -2.23
N SER A 29 -10.23 -17.36 -2.47
CA SER A 29 -9.58 -18.60 -2.88
C SER A 29 -9.52 -19.61 -1.73
N GLN A 30 -9.30 -20.88 -2.07
CA GLN A 30 -9.05 -21.95 -1.10
C GLN A 30 -7.66 -21.92 -0.46
N PHE A 31 -6.83 -20.92 -0.81
CA PHE A 31 -5.43 -20.85 -0.42
C PHE A 31 -5.16 -19.67 0.50
N ASN A 32 -4.19 -19.83 1.40
CA ASN A 32 -3.62 -18.69 2.12
C ASN A 32 -2.67 -17.95 1.19
N ILE A 33 -2.83 -16.63 1.07
CA ILE A 33 -2.04 -15.81 0.16
C ILE A 33 -1.09 -14.95 0.96
N LYS A 34 0.20 -15.09 0.68
CA LYS A 34 1.22 -14.17 1.17
C LYS A 34 1.30 -12.97 0.24
N PHE A 35 1.48 -11.76 0.77
CA PHE A 35 1.58 -10.58 -0.08
C PHE A 35 2.46 -9.47 0.50
N THR A 36 2.93 -8.64 -0.43
CA THR A 36 3.59 -7.36 -0.21
C THR A 36 2.80 -6.26 -0.92
N LEU A 37 2.44 -5.22 -0.19
CA LEU A 37 1.90 -3.97 -0.69
C LEU A 37 3.04 -3.03 -1.04
N ILE A 38 2.90 -2.40 -2.19
CA ILE A 38 3.85 -1.41 -2.70
C ILE A 38 3.07 -0.14 -3.01
N SER A 39 3.47 0.93 -2.37
CA SER A 39 3.00 2.29 -2.63
C SER A 39 4.11 3.06 -3.31
N ASN A 40 3.74 3.91 -4.25
CA ASN A 40 4.70 4.73 -4.96
C ASN A 40 4.07 6.08 -5.29
N ASN A 41 4.94 6.97 -5.76
CA ASN A 41 4.53 8.28 -6.18
C ASN A 41 4.02 8.27 -7.62
N SER A 42 2.69 8.38 -7.83
CA SER A 42 2.14 8.40 -9.19
C SER A 42 2.18 9.76 -9.87
N SER A 43 2.61 10.86 -9.24
CA SER A 43 2.71 12.16 -9.93
C SER A 43 4.06 12.36 -10.62
N VAL A 44 5.06 11.54 -10.29
CA VAL A 44 6.39 11.63 -10.88
C VAL A 44 6.42 10.84 -12.20
N TYR A 45 6.85 11.51 -13.27
CA TYR A 45 7.22 10.86 -14.52
C TYR A 45 8.62 10.24 -14.38
N GLY A 46 8.75 8.92 -14.51
CA GLY A 46 10.07 8.28 -14.53
C GLY A 46 10.03 6.77 -14.32
N MET A 47 11.15 6.10 -14.61
CA MET A 47 11.30 4.65 -14.45
C MET A 47 11.41 4.21 -12.98
N ASP A 48 11.88 5.10 -12.08
CA ASP A 48 12.30 4.69 -10.74
C ASP A 48 11.24 4.85 -9.65
N CYS A 49 10.14 5.57 -9.93
CA CYS A 49 8.95 5.66 -9.06
C CYS A 49 9.20 5.95 -7.58
N VAL A 50 10.28 6.67 -7.29
CA VAL A 50 10.74 7.01 -5.97
C VAL A 50 10.03 8.25 -5.40
N PRO A 51 9.72 8.27 -4.08
CA PRO A 51 9.96 7.20 -3.12
C PRO A 51 9.01 6.00 -3.31
N VAL A 52 9.54 4.80 -3.08
CA VAL A 52 8.78 3.54 -3.05
C VAL A 52 8.68 3.08 -1.60
N ILE A 53 7.48 2.72 -1.17
CA ILE A 53 7.20 2.21 0.17
C ILE A 53 6.64 0.81 0.03
N PHE A 54 7.24 -0.16 0.71
CA PHE A 54 6.76 -1.54 0.69
C PHE A 54 6.90 -2.18 2.05
N ASN A 55 6.02 -3.12 2.38
CA ASN A 55 6.18 -3.83 3.64
C ASN A 55 7.40 -4.76 3.55
N GLU A 56 8.27 -4.63 4.54
CA GLU A 56 9.54 -5.36 4.62
C GLU A 56 9.31 -6.87 4.62
N ASP A 57 8.36 -7.28 5.45
CA ASP A 57 8.00 -8.68 5.67
C ASP A 57 6.65 -8.98 4.99
N PRO A 58 6.57 -9.93 4.05
CA PRO A 58 5.30 -10.34 3.46
C PRO A 58 4.33 -10.87 4.51
N VAL A 59 3.07 -10.46 4.43
CA VAL A 59 2.03 -10.86 5.39
C VAL A 59 1.08 -11.88 4.76
N THR A 60 0.43 -12.71 5.57
CA THR A 60 -0.46 -13.78 5.07
C THR A 60 -1.93 -13.40 5.28
N LEU A 61 -2.71 -13.33 4.20
CA LEU A 61 -4.17 -13.29 4.24
C LEU A 61 -4.72 -14.72 4.13
N LEU A 62 -5.45 -15.15 5.16
CA LEU A 62 -6.06 -16.48 5.16
C LEU A 62 -7.17 -16.60 4.12
N SER A 63 -7.44 -17.82 3.66
CA SER A 63 -8.61 -18.15 2.84
C SER A 63 -9.91 -17.72 3.55
N GLY A 64 -10.83 -17.12 2.81
CA GLY A 64 -12.12 -16.63 3.28
C GLY A 64 -12.08 -15.26 3.99
N ASN A 65 -10.90 -14.65 4.17
CA ASN A 65 -10.75 -13.40 4.91
C ASN A 65 -10.59 -12.18 3.98
N SER A 66 -10.79 -11.00 4.57
CA SER A 66 -10.47 -9.72 3.94
C SER A 66 -9.73 -8.80 4.91
N VAL A 67 -8.99 -7.84 4.36
CA VAL A 67 -8.30 -6.79 5.13
C VAL A 67 -8.42 -5.46 4.39
N THR A 68 -8.52 -4.37 5.15
CA THR A 68 -8.49 -3.01 4.62
C THR A 68 -7.39 -2.21 5.29
N TYR A 69 -6.46 -1.70 4.51
CA TYR A 69 -5.43 -0.77 4.98
C TYR A 69 -5.79 0.65 4.54
N SER A 70 -5.94 1.55 5.50
CA SER A 70 -6.18 2.97 5.24
C SER A 70 -4.88 3.76 5.10
N GLN A 71 -3.90 3.47 5.95
CA GLN A 71 -2.62 4.19 6.00
C GLN A 71 -1.46 3.27 6.35
N HIS A 72 -0.25 3.56 5.86
CA HIS A 72 0.97 2.86 6.30
C HIS A 72 1.14 2.91 7.81
N ASN A 73 1.02 4.09 8.43
CA ASN A 73 1.21 4.25 9.88
C ASN A 73 0.11 3.62 10.75
N LEU A 74 -1.01 3.19 10.14
CA LEU A 74 -2.11 2.51 10.82
C LEU A 74 -2.19 1.01 10.49
N SER A 75 -1.29 0.51 9.63
CA SER A 75 -1.36 -0.87 9.12
C SER A 75 -1.10 -1.94 10.18
N GLN A 76 -0.51 -1.56 11.31
CA GLN A 76 -0.32 -2.45 12.46
C GLN A 76 -1.60 -2.74 13.24
N ASN A 77 -2.68 -1.97 13.02
CA ASN A 77 -3.93 -2.07 13.78
C ASN A 77 -5.00 -2.94 13.11
N VAL A 78 -4.66 -3.63 12.01
CA VAL A 78 -5.57 -4.50 11.25
C VAL A 78 -4.99 -5.92 11.14
N ILE A 79 -5.77 -6.89 10.65
CA ILE A 79 -5.34 -8.30 10.52
C ILE A 79 -5.42 -8.73 9.05
N PRO A 80 -4.34 -9.27 8.45
CA PRO A 80 -3.00 -9.36 9.04
C PRO A 80 -2.38 -7.97 9.27
N ALA A 81 -1.53 -7.85 10.29
CA ALA A 81 -0.86 -6.59 10.61
C ALA A 81 0.39 -6.43 9.76
N ILE A 82 0.61 -5.24 9.22
CA ILE A 82 1.90 -4.84 8.65
C ILE A 82 2.57 -3.91 9.66
N THR A 83 3.72 -4.32 10.17
CA THR A 83 4.44 -3.62 11.24
C THR A 83 5.71 -2.94 10.77
N LYS A 84 6.26 -3.34 9.61
CA LYS A 84 7.50 -2.78 9.08
C LYS A 84 7.34 -2.34 7.63
N TRP A 85 7.76 -1.12 7.36
CA TRP A 85 7.77 -0.54 6.02
C TRP A 85 9.19 -0.13 5.66
N ARG A 86 9.69 -0.58 4.50
CA ARG A 86 10.91 -0.05 3.91
C ARG A 86 10.55 1.07 2.95
N VAL A 87 11.28 2.18 3.08
CA VAL A 87 11.18 3.33 2.19
C VAL A 87 12.47 3.44 1.40
N TYR A 88 12.34 3.34 0.07
CA TYR A 88 13.39 3.60 -0.89
C TYR A 88 13.20 5.01 -1.46
N SER A 89 14.22 5.87 -1.43
CA SER A 89 14.15 7.23 -1.95
C SER A 89 15.26 7.49 -2.98
N ALA A 90 15.02 8.37 -3.95
CA ALA A 90 16.00 8.69 -5.00
C ALA A 90 17.34 9.19 -4.47
N ASN A 91 17.29 9.91 -3.33
CA ASN A 91 18.38 10.75 -2.85
C ASN A 91 18.91 10.30 -1.48
N GLY A 92 18.54 9.11 -0.99
CA GLY A 92 18.83 8.68 0.37
C GLY A 92 18.84 7.16 0.53
N ASN A 93 19.35 6.70 1.66
CA ASN A 93 19.45 5.28 1.97
C ASN A 93 18.06 4.65 2.21
N ASP A 94 17.92 3.40 1.79
CA ASP A 94 16.84 2.52 2.20
C ASP A 94 16.71 2.53 3.72
N THR A 95 15.53 2.89 4.20
CA THR A 95 15.26 2.98 5.64
C THR A 95 14.05 2.12 5.96
N THR A 96 14.20 1.20 6.92
CA THR A 96 13.09 0.40 7.46
C THR A 96 12.53 1.10 8.70
N TYR A 97 11.22 1.34 8.69
CA TYR A 97 10.45 1.92 9.78
C TYR A 97 9.65 0.81 10.47
N ASP A 98 9.93 0.56 11.74
CA ASP A 98 9.21 -0.40 12.56
C ASP A 98 8.17 0.30 13.43
N LEU A 99 6.90 0.14 13.07
CA LEU A 99 5.75 0.77 13.72
C LEU A 99 5.60 0.31 15.18
N LEU A 100 6.09 -0.88 15.55
CA LEU A 100 6.04 -1.39 16.92
C LEU A 100 7.00 -0.64 17.85
N THR A 101 8.06 -0.06 17.28
CA THR A 101 9.00 0.80 18.04
C THR A 101 8.54 2.24 18.16
N GLY A 102 7.38 2.58 17.58
CA GLY A 102 6.87 3.95 17.49
C GLY A 102 7.47 4.75 16.33
N ALA A 103 8.24 4.13 15.42
CA ALA A 103 8.69 4.78 14.21
C ALA A 103 7.50 5.11 13.31
N SER A 104 7.54 6.27 12.65
CA SER A 104 6.51 6.69 11.70
C SER A 104 7.09 6.67 10.30
N VAL A 105 6.41 5.99 9.38
CA VAL A 105 6.65 6.09 7.95
C VAL A 105 6.40 7.54 7.52
N PRO A 106 7.34 8.22 6.85
CA PRO A 106 7.17 9.58 6.40
C PRO A 106 5.96 9.71 5.46
N LEU A 107 5.08 10.65 5.78
CA LEU A 107 3.84 10.88 5.01
C LEU A 107 4.03 11.80 3.80
N ALA A 108 5.12 12.57 3.73
CA ALA A 108 5.20 13.73 2.85
C ALA A 108 6.49 13.77 2.05
N ASP A 109 6.44 13.14 0.88
CA ASP A 109 6.91 13.82 -0.33
C ASP A 109 5.72 13.89 -1.29
N TYR A 110 4.80 14.82 -0.98
CA TYR A 110 3.62 15.36 -1.70
C TYR A 110 2.75 14.47 -2.61
N SER A 111 2.98 13.17 -2.70
CA SER A 111 2.44 12.39 -3.81
C SER A 111 2.55 10.88 -3.63
N LEU A 112 2.55 10.37 -2.40
CA LEU A 112 2.37 8.93 -2.21
C LEU A 112 0.92 8.56 -2.55
N THR A 113 0.67 8.13 -3.79
CA THR A 113 -0.61 7.51 -4.11
C THR A 113 -0.66 6.15 -3.43
N SER A 114 -1.74 6.00 -2.67
CA SER A 114 -1.83 5.15 -1.51
C SER A 114 -1.42 3.70 -1.75
N TRP A 115 -1.75 3.08 -2.87
CA TRP A 115 -1.50 1.65 -3.08
C TRP A 115 -1.34 1.37 -4.57
N ALA A 116 -0.12 1.24 -5.05
CA ALA A 116 0.14 1.15 -6.49
C ALA A 116 0.11 -0.29 -6.99
N THR A 117 0.59 -1.20 -6.16
CA THR A 117 0.83 -2.59 -6.55
C THR A 117 0.67 -3.52 -5.35
N ILE A 118 0.13 -4.70 -5.61
CA ILE A 118 0.22 -5.85 -4.72
C ILE A 118 1.07 -6.91 -5.40
N GLU A 119 2.04 -7.42 -4.66
CA GLU A 119 2.80 -8.60 -5.01
C GLU A 119 2.33 -9.75 -4.14
N MET A 120 1.90 -10.85 -4.76
CA MET A 120 1.34 -12.02 -4.07
C MET A 120 2.21 -13.24 -4.33
N PHE A 121 2.28 -14.10 -3.34
CA PHE A 121 3.00 -15.36 -3.38
C PHE A 121 2.01 -16.50 -3.08
N THR A 122 1.82 -17.38 -4.07
CA THR A 122 0.87 -18.49 -3.96
C THR A 122 1.55 -19.72 -3.32
N PRO A 123 0.79 -20.67 -2.75
CA PRO A 123 1.37 -21.92 -2.24
C PRO A 123 2.07 -22.77 -3.31
N ALA A 124 1.74 -22.56 -4.59
CA ALA A 124 2.39 -23.21 -5.72
C ALA A 124 3.77 -22.60 -6.07
N GLY A 125 4.21 -21.57 -5.34
CA GLY A 125 5.47 -20.87 -5.58
C GLY A 125 5.38 -19.80 -6.66
N GLU A 126 4.17 -19.46 -7.13
CA GLU A 126 3.99 -18.40 -8.13
C GLU A 126 4.14 -17.04 -7.45
N GLN A 127 4.84 -16.13 -8.12
CA GLN A 127 4.94 -14.72 -7.75
C GLN A 127 4.13 -13.90 -8.75
N VAL A 128 3.13 -13.20 -8.23
CA VAL A 128 2.16 -12.45 -9.00
C VAL A 128 2.27 -10.98 -8.65
N ARG A 129 2.27 -10.09 -9.63
CA ARG A 129 2.22 -8.65 -9.41
C ARG A 129 1.01 -8.04 -10.12
N LEU A 130 0.11 -7.44 -9.36
CA LEU A 130 -1.07 -6.73 -9.88
C LEU A 130 -1.05 -5.27 -9.45
N GLY A 131 -1.52 -4.39 -10.32
CA GLY A 131 -1.58 -2.95 -10.06
C GLY A 131 -1.21 -2.13 -11.28
N ARG A 132 -0.77 -0.90 -11.03
CA ARG A 132 -0.43 0.08 -12.06
C ARG A 132 1.04 0.48 -12.00
N PHE A 133 1.57 0.91 -13.14
CA PHE A 133 2.86 1.59 -13.19
C PHE A 133 2.76 2.99 -12.56
N CYS A 134 3.87 3.55 -12.05
CA CYS A 134 3.81 4.95 -11.64
C CYS A 134 3.91 5.86 -12.87
N SER A 135 2.78 6.49 -13.16
CA SER A 135 2.67 7.59 -14.09
C SER A 135 1.38 8.34 -13.75
N PRO A 136 1.37 9.68 -13.80
CA PRO A 136 0.20 10.48 -13.45
C PRO A 136 -1.01 10.18 -14.35
N ASN A 137 -0.75 9.62 -15.53
CA ASN A 137 -1.75 9.21 -16.51
C ASN A 137 -1.69 7.71 -16.81
N ALA A 138 -1.17 6.88 -15.89
CA ALA A 138 -1.09 5.44 -16.08
C ALA A 138 -2.49 4.85 -16.33
N THR A 139 -2.81 4.60 -17.60
CA THR A 139 -3.97 3.79 -18.02
C THR A 139 -3.59 2.31 -18.16
N SER A 140 -2.30 2.02 -18.32
CA SER A 140 -1.74 0.67 -18.38
C SER A 140 -1.43 0.13 -16.97
N GLY A 141 -1.86 -1.10 -16.72
CA GLY A 141 -1.63 -1.84 -15.49
C GLY A 141 -1.96 -3.32 -15.68
N TYR A 142 -1.49 -4.15 -14.76
CA TYR A 142 -1.84 -5.56 -14.69
C TYR A 142 -2.99 -5.72 -13.70
N TYR A 143 -4.21 -5.72 -14.23
CA TYR A 143 -5.42 -5.69 -13.41
C TYR A 143 -6.02 -7.07 -13.18
N THR A 144 -5.57 -8.07 -13.91
CA THR A 144 -6.02 -9.46 -13.75
C THR A 144 -4.88 -10.42 -14.07
N LEU A 145 -4.91 -11.59 -13.44
CA LEU A 145 -4.03 -12.69 -13.79
C LEU A 145 -4.39 -13.31 -15.15
N PRO A 146 -3.39 -13.68 -15.99
CA PRO A 146 -3.60 -14.53 -17.16
C PRO A 146 -4.11 -15.93 -16.78
N SER A 147 -4.65 -16.67 -17.76
CA SER A 147 -5.03 -18.08 -17.56
C SER A 147 -3.83 -18.96 -17.21
N GLY A 148 -4.01 -19.91 -16.29
CA GLY A 148 -3.01 -20.93 -15.96
C GLY A 148 -2.35 -20.77 -14.59
N TYR A 149 -2.68 -19.71 -13.85
CA TYR A 149 -2.27 -19.53 -12.45
C TYR A 149 -3.13 -20.37 -11.50
N THR A 150 -2.58 -20.72 -10.35
CA THR A 150 -3.32 -21.50 -9.33
C THR A 150 -4.46 -20.73 -8.65
N ILE A 151 -4.47 -19.42 -8.78
CA ILE A 151 -5.54 -18.51 -8.34
C ILE A 151 -5.93 -17.59 -9.49
N ASN A 152 -7.17 -17.09 -9.45
CA ASN A 152 -7.54 -15.90 -10.18
C ASN A 152 -7.46 -14.71 -9.23
N ALA A 153 -6.98 -13.58 -9.72
CA ALA A 153 -6.95 -12.36 -8.94
C ALA A 153 -7.13 -11.15 -9.83
N SER A 154 -7.79 -10.13 -9.29
CA SER A 154 -7.96 -8.84 -9.93
C SER A 154 -7.59 -7.69 -9.00
N TRP A 155 -7.11 -6.61 -9.59
CA TRP A 155 -6.84 -5.33 -8.95
C TRP A 155 -7.64 -4.27 -9.68
N SER A 156 -8.32 -3.41 -8.93
CA SER A 156 -9.10 -2.30 -9.50
C SER A 156 -8.98 -1.06 -8.63
N THR A 157 -9.24 0.10 -9.21
CA THR A 157 -9.28 1.36 -8.47
C THR A 157 -10.51 2.19 -8.79
N LEU A 158 -11.08 2.81 -7.76
CA LEU A 158 -12.18 3.77 -7.86
C LEU A 158 -11.90 4.94 -6.92
N ASN A 159 -11.80 6.15 -7.48
CA ASN A 159 -11.49 7.38 -6.72
C ASN A 159 -10.22 7.25 -5.84
N GLY A 160 -9.22 6.51 -6.34
CA GLY A 160 -7.96 6.26 -5.63
C GLY A 160 -8.02 5.13 -4.59
N ASN A 161 -9.20 4.65 -4.21
CA ASN A 161 -9.33 3.45 -3.39
C ASN A 161 -9.06 2.22 -4.26
N VAL A 162 -8.39 1.23 -3.69
CA VAL A 162 -8.02 -0.01 -4.37
C VAL A 162 -8.83 -1.17 -3.83
N LEU A 163 -9.31 -2.03 -4.72
CA LEU A 163 -9.90 -3.32 -4.40
C LEU A 163 -9.13 -4.42 -5.10
N VAL A 164 -8.68 -5.40 -4.32
CA VAL A 164 -8.07 -6.64 -4.79
C VAL A 164 -8.99 -7.79 -4.44
N VAL A 165 -9.39 -8.58 -5.44
CA VAL A 165 -10.23 -9.77 -5.26
C VAL A 165 -9.46 -10.98 -5.74
N ILE A 166 -9.34 -12.00 -4.89
CA ILE A 166 -8.63 -13.25 -5.18
C ILE A 166 -9.65 -14.39 -5.06
N THR A 167 -9.70 -15.30 -6.03
CA THR A 167 -10.64 -16.43 -6.12
C THR A 167 -9.93 -17.68 -6.60
#